data_AF-A0AA43S140-F1
#
_entry.id   AF-A0AA43S140-F1
#
_cell.length_a   1.000
_cell.length_b   1.000
_cell.length_c   1.000
_cell.angle_alpha   90.00
_cell.angle_beta   90.00
_cell.angle_gamma   90.00
#
_symmetry.space_group_name_H-M   'P 1'
#
loop_
_entity.id
_entity.type
_entity.pdbx_description
1 polymer ?
#
loop_
_entity_poly.entity_id
_entity_poly.type
_entity_poly.pdbx_seq_one_letter_code
_entity_poly.pdbx_strand_id
1 'polypeptide(L)'
;MITYPMLKPGAVIGVTASSFGADERHRGLFDEAVERMTERGYQLSIGQTVYKHDKARSAPGRERGDEFNDMMLDESIGLIIPPWGGELLIEMLEFIDFDLLRPKWVLGFSDISLLLLAITLRTGIATAHGPSLGDLRGKQTDETTVMWQKVLSTPSGGSIVQQSSQKHQGAGDGGGSPSPYLFNLNTPTLWKSVSGQDVSLKGRLLGGCVDIIRHIIGTPYGNVQHFSRHFIQGEPILWYLENCELNTADLRRSLVHMKYAGWFDNCSGILFGRSEGNQPLYGYTTEEVYRDLAEELQLPVLYDLDFGHVPPQMTLVNGAYAEVEMAGGRGTLIQYFHE
;
A
#
# COMPACT_ATOMS: atom_id res chain seq x y z
N MET A 1 -19.12 9.72 2.30
CA MET A 1 -18.56 9.87 0.94
C MET A 1 -17.05 9.91 1.07
N ILE A 2 -16.36 9.37 0.07
CA ILE A 2 -14.90 9.33 0.06
C ILE A 2 -14.36 10.69 -0.41
N THR A 3 -13.31 11.18 0.25
CA THR A 3 -12.62 12.39 -0.18
C THR A 3 -11.31 12.01 -0.86
N TYR A 4 -11.19 12.27 -2.17
CA TYR A 4 -9.96 12.04 -2.91
C TYR A 4 -9.10 13.31 -2.93
N PRO A 5 -7.90 13.30 -2.35
CA PRO A 5 -6.95 14.39 -2.54
C PRO A 5 -6.53 14.49 -4.01
N MET A 6 -5.92 15.61 -4.38
CA MET A 6 -5.41 15.82 -5.75
C MET A 6 -3.94 16.22 -5.69
N LEU A 7 -3.07 15.45 -6.35
CA LEU A 7 -1.67 15.83 -6.52
C LEU A 7 -1.57 16.91 -7.61
N LYS A 8 -1.09 18.10 -7.22
CA LYS A 8 -0.81 19.18 -8.17
C LYS A 8 0.60 19.04 -8.74
N PRO A 9 0.84 19.41 -10.01
CA PRO A 9 2.19 19.51 -10.56
C PRO A 9 3.09 20.38 -9.68
N GLY A 10 4.29 19.89 -9.35
CA GLY A 10 5.25 20.60 -8.51
C GLY A 10 4.85 20.73 -7.04
N ALA A 11 3.92 19.92 -6.54
CA ALA A 11 3.56 19.90 -5.13
C ALA A 11 4.78 19.65 -4.22
N VAL A 12 4.75 20.21 -3.01
CA VAL A 12 5.74 19.90 -1.99
C VAL A 12 5.44 18.51 -1.43
N ILE A 13 6.46 17.64 -1.39
CA ILE A 13 6.42 16.32 -0.76
C ILE A 13 6.88 16.47 0.69
N GLY A 14 5.98 16.17 1.63
CA GLY A 14 6.31 16.00 3.03
C GLY A 14 6.96 14.65 3.25
N VAL A 15 8.03 14.61 4.03
CA VAL A 15 8.76 13.39 4.36
C VAL A 15 8.94 13.30 5.86
N THR A 16 8.14 12.45 6.51
CA THR A 16 8.26 12.11 7.93
C THR A 16 8.51 10.61 8.07
N ALA A 17 9.38 10.22 9.00
CA ALA A 17 9.67 8.82 9.28
C ALA A 17 8.69 8.27 10.31
N SER A 18 7.49 7.92 9.84
CA SER A 18 6.44 7.32 10.67
C SER A 18 6.77 5.92 11.19
N SER A 19 7.82 5.28 10.67
CA SER A 19 8.41 4.04 11.21
C SER A 19 9.94 4.14 11.28
N PHE A 20 10.69 3.62 10.30
CA PHE A 20 12.15 3.75 10.27
C PHE A 20 12.63 5.10 9.73
N GLY A 21 13.69 5.63 10.34
CA GLY A 21 14.44 6.78 9.83
C GLY A 21 15.54 6.37 8.86
N ALA A 22 16.18 7.36 8.25
CA ALA A 22 17.40 7.19 7.48
C ALA A 22 18.62 7.32 8.42
N ASP A 23 18.97 6.22 9.09
CA ASP A 23 20.20 6.13 9.90
C ASP A 23 21.46 6.32 9.03
N GLU A 24 22.65 6.32 9.65
CA GLU A 24 23.92 6.52 8.92
C GLU A 24 24.11 5.57 7.73
N ARG A 25 23.57 4.35 7.80
CA ARG A 25 23.69 3.34 6.73
C ARG A 25 22.73 3.60 5.58
N HIS A 26 21.58 4.20 5.86
CA HIS A 26 20.55 4.49 4.85
C HIS A 26 20.59 5.95 4.36
N ARG A 27 21.39 6.82 4.99
CA ARG A 27 21.50 8.24 4.65
C ARG A 27 21.79 8.49 3.18
N GLY A 28 22.75 7.77 2.60
CA GLY A 28 23.10 7.92 1.18
C GLY A 28 21.92 7.57 0.26
N LEU A 29 21.21 6.48 0.55
CA LEU A 29 20.04 6.06 -0.22
C LEU A 29 18.88 7.06 -0.11
N PHE A 30 18.72 7.67 1.07
CA PHE A 30 17.74 8.73 1.29
C PHE A 30 18.09 9.99 0.50
N ASP A 31 19.36 10.43 0.55
CA ASP A 31 19.81 11.61 -0.17
C ASP A 31 19.68 11.43 -1.70
N GLU A 32 19.95 10.22 -2.23
CA GLU A 32 19.65 9.87 -3.61
C GLU A 32 18.15 10.02 -3.93
N ALA A 33 17.26 9.55 -3.05
CA ALA A 33 15.82 9.68 -3.26
C ALA A 33 15.37 11.17 -3.30
N VAL A 34 15.90 11.99 -2.38
CA VAL A 34 15.65 13.44 -2.34
C VAL A 34 16.15 14.12 -3.61
N GLU A 35 17.36 13.82 -4.06
CA GLU A 35 17.93 14.35 -5.31
C GLU A 35 17.02 14.01 -6.49
N ARG A 36 16.59 12.75 -6.61
CA ARG A 36 15.80 12.27 -7.76
C ARG A 36 14.42 12.90 -7.81
N MET A 37 13.78 13.10 -6.67
CA MET A 37 12.51 13.81 -6.61
C MET A 37 12.66 15.30 -6.93
N THR A 38 13.78 15.91 -6.52
CA THR A 38 14.12 17.29 -6.89
C THR A 38 14.35 17.45 -8.39
N GLU A 39 15.12 16.53 -9.01
CA GLU A 39 15.33 16.49 -10.47
C GLU A 39 14.00 16.34 -11.25
N ARG A 40 13.02 15.63 -10.67
CA ARG A 40 11.66 15.47 -11.22
C ARG A 40 10.75 16.68 -10.99
N GLY A 41 11.26 17.76 -10.39
CA GLY A 41 10.56 19.02 -10.21
C GLY A 41 9.72 19.12 -8.92
N TYR A 42 9.90 18.20 -7.96
CA TYR A 42 9.26 18.31 -6.66
C TYR A 42 10.14 19.09 -5.67
N GLN A 43 9.50 19.79 -4.75
CA GLN A 43 10.15 20.30 -3.55
C GLN A 43 9.90 19.32 -2.40
N LEU A 44 10.82 19.23 -1.44
CA LEU A 44 10.69 18.33 -0.29
C LEU A 44 10.71 19.12 1.01
N SER A 45 9.76 18.84 1.89
CA SER A 45 9.71 19.29 3.29
C SER A 45 10.03 18.10 4.18
N ILE A 46 11.25 18.05 4.71
CA ILE A 46 11.78 16.88 5.42
C ILE A 46 11.72 17.10 6.93
N GLY A 47 11.00 16.22 7.62
CA GLY A 47 10.86 16.20 9.07
C GLY A 47 12.15 15.78 9.79
N GLN A 48 12.25 16.11 11.08
CA GLN A 48 13.38 15.75 11.92
C GLN A 48 13.41 14.26 12.24
N THR A 49 12.25 13.60 12.32
CA THR A 49 12.20 12.15 12.61
C THR A 49 12.97 11.34 11.57
N VAL A 50 13.06 11.81 10.32
CA VAL A 50 13.81 11.15 9.24
C VAL A 50 15.27 10.94 9.60
N TYR A 51 15.87 11.83 10.37
CA TYR A 51 17.29 11.77 10.72
C TYR A 51 17.55 11.13 12.08
N LYS A 52 16.51 10.57 12.70
CA LYS A 52 16.59 9.92 14.01
C LYS A 52 16.56 8.40 13.86
N HIS A 53 17.16 7.73 14.84
CA HIS A 53 17.17 6.29 14.95
C HIS A 53 17.12 5.90 16.43
N ASP A 54 16.10 5.16 16.82
CA ASP A 54 15.94 4.52 18.13
C ASP A 54 15.56 3.06 17.92
N LYS A 55 16.57 2.19 17.79
CA LYS A 55 16.39 0.74 17.63
C LYS A 55 15.50 0.41 16.42
N ALA A 56 14.30 -0.12 16.65
CA ALA A 56 13.35 -0.52 15.61
C ALA A 56 12.36 0.59 15.22
N ARG A 57 12.76 1.86 15.32
CA ARG A 57 11.96 3.04 14.94
C ARG A 57 12.87 4.26 14.75
N SER A 58 12.32 5.31 14.18
CA SER A 58 13.00 6.60 14.00
C SER A 58 13.05 7.38 15.32
N ALA A 59 11.91 7.51 16.00
CA ALA A 59 11.72 8.30 17.21
C ALA A 59 10.54 7.74 18.06
N PRO A 60 10.34 8.21 19.31
CA PRO A 60 9.16 7.84 20.10
C PRO A 60 7.84 8.08 19.35
N GLY A 61 6.82 7.24 19.59
CA GLY A 61 5.54 7.28 18.87
C GLY A 61 4.87 8.66 18.86
N ARG A 62 4.87 9.36 20.01
CA ARG A 62 4.33 10.73 20.10
C ARG A 62 5.04 11.71 19.18
N GLU A 63 6.37 11.67 19.14
CA GLU A 63 7.14 12.61 18.31
C GLU A 63 6.88 12.40 16.81
N ARG A 64 6.80 11.13 16.38
CA ARG A 64 6.40 10.79 15.01
C ARG A 64 4.97 11.23 14.69
N GLY A 65 4.05 11.05 15.64
CA GLY A 65 2.64 11.40 15.47
C GLY A 65 2.44 12.90 15.36
N ASP A 66 3.07 13.67 16.25
CA ASP A 66 3.01 15.13 16.26
C ASP A 66 3.57 15.69 14.93
N GLU A 67 4.73 15.20 14.45
CA GLU A 67 5.30 15.64 13.16
C GLU A 67 4.42 15.26 11.96
N PHE A 68 3.80 14.06 11.98
CA PHE A 68 2.85 13.67 10.94
C PHE A 68 1.61 14.56 10.93
N ASN A 69 1.04 14.89 12.10
CA ASN A 69 -0.10 15.79 12.21
C ASN A 69 0.25 17.18 11.67
N ASP A 70 1.43 17.72 12.02
CA ASP A 70 1.91 19.01 11.52
C ASP A 70 1.99 19.01 9.97
N MET A 71 2.55 17.96 9.37
CA MET A 71 2.61 17.84 7.90
C MET A 71 1.23 17.70 7.26
N MET A 72 0.29 17.01 7.91
CA MET A 72 -1.09 16.88 7.45
C MET A 72 -1.84 18.22 7.47
N LEU A 73 -1.52 19.09 8.43
CA LEU A 73 -2.12 20.42 8.58
C LEU A 73 -1.50 21.48 7.66
N ASP A 74 -0.22 21.35 7.31
CA ASP A 74 0.51 22.28 6.45
C ASP A 74 -0.05 22.29 5.02
N GLU A 75 -0.70 23.39 4.63
CA GLU A 75 -1.31 23.56 3.30
C GLU A 75 -0.29 23.64 2.15
N SER A 76 0.98 23.89 2.44
CA SER A 76 2.04 23.91 1.42
C SER A 76 2.40 22.50 0.93
N ILE A 77 2.18 21.48 1.76
CA ILE A 77 2.45 20.07 1.43
C ILE A 77 1.27 19.49 0.66
N GLY A 78 1.51 18.90 -0.52
CA GLY A 78 0.47 18.27 -1.33
C GLY A 78 0.39 16.74 -1.17
N LEU A 79 1.47 16.13 -0.70
CA LEU A 79 1.63 14.68 -0.58
C LEU A 79 2.63 14.37 0.53
N ILE A 80 2.37 13.34 1.33
CA ILE A 80 3.35 12.79 2.28
C ILE A 80 3.81 11.43 1.76
N ILE A 81 5.13 11.25 1.65
CA ILE A 81 5.76 9.96 1.33
C ILE A 81 6.83 9.69 2.39
N PRO A 82 6.62 8.74 3.32
CA PRO A 82 7.67 8.31 4.24
C PRO A 82 8.90 7.77 3.48
N PRO A 83 10.10 7.84 4.07
CA PRO A 83 11.31 7.36 3.42
C PRO A 83 11.23 5.85 3.10
N TRP A 84 10.69 5.07 4.03
CA TRP A 84 10.53 3.61 3.96
C TRP A 84 9.38 3.16 4.89
N GLY A 85 9.13 1.86 4.93
CA GLY A 85 8.35 1.20 6.00
C GLY A 85 9.13 1.06 7.32
N GLY A 86 8.94 -0.04 8.03
CA GLY A 86 9.61 -0.36 9.28
C GLY A 86 8.82 -1.38 10.12
N GLU A 87 8.79 -1.19 11.45
CA GLU A 87 8.28 -2.19 12.39
C GLU A 87 7.26 -1.64 13.41
N LEU A 88 7.40 -0.38 13.82
CA LEU A 88 6.74 0.18 15.01
C LEU A 88 5.91 1.42 14.69
N LEU A 89 5.36 1.54 13.47
CA LEU A 89 4.41 2.60 13.16
C LEU A 89 3.22 2.59 14.09
N ILE A 90 2.77 1.41 14.52
CA ILE A 90 1.59 1.24 15.37
C ILE A 90 1.59 2.09 16.65
N GLU A 91 2.77 2.34 17.23
CA GLU A 91 2.94 3.19 18.43
C GLU A 91 2.57 4.67 18.18
N MET A 92 2.44 5.07 16.93
CA MET A 92 2.07 6.43 16.52
C MET A 92 0.55 6.66 16.51
N LEU A 93 -0.26 5.60 16.31
CA LEU A 93 -1.68 5.75 15.97
C LEU A 93 -2.50 6.49 17.03
N GLU A 94 -2.16 6.34 18.31
CA GLU A 94 -2.84 7.04 19.40
C GLU A 94 -2.57 8.55 19.46
N PHE A 95 -1.54 9.00 18.74
CA PHE A 95 -1.14 10.40 18.65
C PHE A 95 -1.56 11.04 17.33
N ILE A 96 -2.28 10.33 16.46
CA ILE A 96 -2.82 10.91 15.23
C ILE A 96 -4.17 11.56 15.49
N ASP A 97 -4.26 12.86 15.20
CA ASP A 97 -5.47 13.65 15.36
C ASP A 97 -6.39 13.48 14.15
N PHE A 98 -7.01 12.29 14.02
CA PHE A 98 -7.84 11.91 12.87
C PHE A 98 -8.92 12.94 12.51
N ASP A 99 -9.51 13.60 13.50
CA ASP A 99 -10.58 14.59 13.31
C ASP A 99 -10.07 15.93 12.75
N LEU A 100 -8.76 16.19 12.83
CA LEU A 100 -8.11 17.40 12.34
C LEU A 100 -7.39 17.20 11.01
N LEU A 101 -7.28 15.95 10.53
CA LEU A 101 -6.59 15.65 9.28
C LEU A 101 -7.26 16.36 8.10
N ARG A 102 -6.44 17.01 7.27
CA ARG A 102 -6.89 17.64 6.03
C ARG A 102 -6.69 16.70 4.86
N PRO A 103 -7.59 16.69 3.85
CA PRO A 103 -7.43 15.85 2.67
C PRO A 103 -6.10 16.13 1.96
N LYS A 104 -5.19 15.16 2.04
CA LYS A 104 -3.86 15.19 1.45
C LYS A 104 -3.46 13.76 1.16
N TRP A 105 -2.74 13.53 0.06
CA TRP A 105 -2.27 12.19 -0.22
C TRP A 105 -1.24 11.74 0.81
N VAL A 106 -1.37 10.49 1.24
CA VAL A 106 -0.32 9.75 1.94
C VAL A 106 -0.05 8.51 1.07
N LEU A 107 1.23 8.32 0.71
CA LEU A 107 1.68 7.23 -0.17
C LEU A 107 2.74 6.40 0.55
N GLY A 108 2.62 5.08 0.46
CA GLY A 108 3.64 4.13 0.92
C GLY A 108 3.10 2.70 0.91
N PHE A 109 3.85 1.76 1.46
CA PHE A 109 3.46 0.36 1.62
C PHE A 109 4.14 -0.23 2.85
N SER A 110 4.08 -1.55 3.04
CA SER A 110 4.66 -2.20 4.23
C SER A 110 4.03 -1.67 5.51
N ASP A 111 4.81 -1.35 6.55
CA ASP A 111 4.35 -0.76 7.82
C ASP A 111 3.48 0.51 7.66
N ILE A 112 3.71 1.28 6.59
CA ILE A 112 2.89 2.47 6.27
C ILE A 112 1.43 2.09 6.00
N SER A 113 1.16 0.87 5.52
CA SER A 113 -0.20 0.36 5.26
C SER A 113 -1.13 0.51 6.45
N LEU A 114 -0.61 0.40 7.68
CA LEU A 114 -1.37 0.57 8.90
C LEU A 114 -1.96 1.99 9.00
N LEU A 115 -1.14 3.00 8.72
CA LEU A 115 -1.53 4.39 8.73
C LEU A 115 -2.50 4.70 7.58
N LEU A 116 -2.22 4.20 6.38
CA LEU A 116 -3.06 4.38 5.20
C LEU A 116 -4.49 3.87 5.45
N LEU A 117 -4.60 2.64 5.93
CA LEU A 117 -5.89 2.02 6.21
C LEU A 117 -6.60 2.74 7.36
N ALA A 118 -5.90 3.04 8.46
CA ALA A 118 -6.49 3.73 9.61
C ALA A 118 -7.06 5.11 9.22
N ILE A 119 -6.32 5.92 8.45
CA ILE A 119 -6.79 7.24 7.96
C ILE A 119 -8.07 7.05 7.15
N THR A 120 -8.05 6.13 6.18
CA THR A 120 -9.19 5.90 5.29
C THR A 120 -10.42 5.47 6.08
N LEU A 121 -10.28 4.49 6.98
CA LEU A 121 -11.39 3.96 7.77
C LEU A 121 -11.99 5.01 8.73
N ARG A 122 -11.15 5.88 9.30
CA ARG A 122 -11.56 6.88 10.29
C ARG A 122 -12.16 8.14 9.69
N THR A 123 -11.68 8.54 8.51
CA THR A 123 -11.94 9.89 7.97
C THR A 123 -12.63 9.87 6.60
N GLY A 124 -12.59 8.75 5.89
CA GLY A 124 -13.00 8.69 4.48
C GLY A 124 -12.04 9.40 3.53
N ILE A 125 -10.92 9.95 4.00
CA ILE A 125 -9.85 10.48 3.14
C ILE A 125 -9.15 9.31 2.46
N ALA A 126 -9.12 9.32 1.13
CA ALA A 126 -8.43 8.30 0.35
C ALA A 126 -6.91 8.36 0.59
N THR A 127 -6.29 7.19 0.68
CA THR A 127 -4.83 7.02 0.83
C THR A 127 -4.32 6.05 -0.23
N ALA A 128 -3.02 6.05 -0.50
CA ALA A 128 -2.45 5.28 -1.59
C ALA A 128 -1.40 4.29 -1.10
N HIS A 129 -1.62 3.01 -1.41
CA HIS A 129 -0.63 1.98 -1.31
C HIS A 129 0.25 1.98 -2.58
N GLY A 130 1.57 2.10 -2.44
CA GLY A 130 2.51 2.18 -3.55
C GLY A 130 3.95 2.41 -3.09
N PRO A 131 4.85 2.89 -3.98
CA PRO A 131 6.27 3.03 -3.66
C PRO A 131 6.52 3.97 -2.48
N SER A 132 7.53 3.63 -1.65
CA SER A 132 8.10 4.57 -0.68
C SER A 132 9.02 5.59 -1.39
N LEU A 133 9.45 6.64 -0.67
CA LEU A 133 10.37 7.60 -1.27
C LEU A 133 11.68 6.93 -1.70
N GLY A 134 12.18 5.98 -0.88
CA GLY A 134 13.37 5.20 -1.17
C GLY A 134 13.29 4.39 -2.47
N ASP A 135 12.11 3.89 -2.83
CA ASP A 135 11.89 3.14 -4.08
C ASP A 135 11.93 4.03 -5.31
N LEU A 136 11.78 5.34 -5.12
CA LEU A 136 11.79 6.34 -6.19
C LEU A 136 13.18 6.89 -6.51
N ARG A 137 14.24 6.40 -5.85
CA ARG A 137 15.64 6.87 -6.03
C ARG A 137 16.32 6.41 -7.32
N GLY A 138 15.72 5.48 -8.07
CA GLY A 138 16.24 5.11 -9.40
C GLY A 138 16.24 6.31 -10.34
N LYS A 139 17.21 6.39 -11.26
CA LYS A 139 17.21 7.41 -12.33
C LYS A 139 15.99 7.25 -13.23
N GLN A 140 15.60 6.01 -13.46
CA GLN A 140 14.37 5.61 -14.12
C GLN A 140 13.51 4.76 -13.18
N THR A 141 12.21 4.82 -13.39
CA THR A 141 11.21 4.01 -12.70
C THR A 141 10.50 3.16 -13.77
N ASP A 142 10.20 1.90 -13.45
CA ASP A 142 9.51 1.02 -14.39
C ASP A 142 8.08 1.51 -14.71
N GLU A 143 7.51 1.00 -15.80
CA GLU A 143 6.21 1.42 -16.33
C GLU A 143 5.04 1.20 -15.36
N THR A 144 5.16 0.26 -14.42
CA THR A 144 4.11 -0.05 -13.45
C THR A 144 4.24 0.86 -12.24
N THR A 145 5.43 0.94 -11.63
CA THR A 145 5.67 1.77 -10.44
C THR A 145 5.49 3.25 -10.74
N VAL A 146 5.88 3.74 -11.93
CA VAL A 146 5.76 5.17 -12.28
C VAL A 146 4.31 5.66 -12.33
N MET A 147 3.34 4.76 -12.39
CA MET A 147 1.92 5.12 -12.44
C MET A 147 1.41 5.85 -11.20
N TRP A 148 2.13 5.79 -10.07
CA TRP A 148 1.75 6.50 -8.84
C TRP A 148 1.41 7.96 -9.11
N GLN A 149 2.20 8.66 -9.93
CA GLN A 149 1.97 10.08 -10.25
C GLN A 149 0.64 10.28 -10.96
N LYS A 150 0.33 9.45 -11.95
CA LYS A 150 -0.91 9.53 -12.72
C LYS A 150 -2.12 9.17 -11.86
N VAL A 151 -2.00 8.15 -11.02
CA VAL A 151 -3.06 7.74 -10.08
C VAL A 151 -3.38 8.89 -9.12
N LEU A 152 -2.39 9.48 -8.46
CA LEU A 152 -2.62 10.56 -7.49
C LEU A 152 -3.01 11.90 -8.12
N SER A 153 -2.73 12.09 -9.42
CA SER A 153 -3.15 13.28 -10.18
C SER A 153 -4.53 13.12 -10.83
N THR A 154 -5.15 11.94 -10.73
CA THR A 154 -6.48 11.69 -11.30
C THR A 154 -7.51 12.53 -10.53
N PRO A 155 -8.32 13.38 -11.20
CA PRO A 155 -9.29 14.22 -10.54
C PRO A 155 -10.44 13.40 -9.95
N SER A 156 -11.10 13.95 -8.91
CA SER A 156 -12.40 13.44 -8.46
C SER A 156 -13.39 13.39 -9.64
N GLY A 157 -14.18 12.31 -9.70
CA GLY A 157 -15.03 11.94 -10.83
C GLY A 157 -14.30 11.28 -12.01
N GLY A 158 -12.97 11.24 -11.99
CA GLY A 158 -12.14 10.60 -13.02
C GLY A 158 -11.93 9.10 -12.79
N SER A 159 -11.25 8.47 -13.74
CA SER A 159 -10.76 7.10 -13.62
C SER A 159 -9.37 6.95 -14.22
N ILE A 160 -8.66 5.91 -13.77
CA ILE A 160 -7.31 5.59 -14.25
C ILE A 160 -7.18 4.08 -14.46
N VAL A 161 -6.51 3.69 -15.53
CA VAL A 161 -6.23 2.30 -15.87
C VAL A 161 -4.77 1.99 -15.56
N GLN A 162 -4.53 0.87 -14.89
CA GLN A 162 -3.22 0.23 -14.75
C GLN A 162 -3.30 -1.19 -15.31
N GLN A 163 -2.19 -1.68 -15.86
CA GLN A 163 -2.09 -3.03 -16.41
C GLN A 163 -1.01 -3.80 -15.67
N SER A 164 -1.12 -5.12 -15.65
CA SER A 164 -0.10 -6.00 -15.09
C SER A 164 1.25 -5.78 -15.77
N SER A 165 2.35 -5.82 -15.02
CA SER A 165 3.70 -5.64 -15.58
C SER A 165 4.04 -6.75 -16.58
N GLN A 166 5.00 -6.54 -17.47
CA GLN A 166 5.51 -7.62 -18.33
C GLN A 166 6.39 -8.58 -17.54
N LYS A 167 7.20 -8.03 -16.63
CA LYS A 167 8.14 -8.76 -15.79
C LYS A 167 8.12 -8.21 -14.37
N HIS A 168 8.45 -9.07 -13.42
CA HIS A 168 8.70 -8.76 -12.02
C HIS A 168 10.15 -9.10 -11.66
N GLN A 169 10.58 -8.65 -10.49
CA GLN A 169 11.90 -8.96 -9.97
C GLN A 169 11.96 -10.40 -9.46
N GLY A 170 12.91 -11.18 -9.97
CA GLY A 170 13.15 -12.54 -9.51
C GLY A 170 13.93 -12.62 -8.19
N ALA A 171 13.85 -13.78 -7.55
CA ALA A 171 14.55 -14.06 -6.30
C ALA A 171 16.08 -14.04 -6.49
N GLY A 172 16.79 -13.30 -5.64
CA GLY A 172 18.26 -13.22 -5.67
C GLY A 172 18.86 -12.24 -6.68
N ASP A 173 18.04 -11.48 -7.42
CA ASP A 173 18.47 -10.60 -8.51
C ASP A 173 18.94 -9.19 -8.08
N GLY A 174 19.26 -9.01 -6.80
CA GLY A 174 19.81 -7.76 -6.26
C GLY A 174 21.22 -7.40 -6.74
N GLY A 175 21.82 -8.21 -7.62
CA GLY A 175 23.18 -8.05 -8.15
C GLY A 175 23.24 -8.01 -9.68
N GLY A 176 22.55 -7.03 -10.29
CA GLY A 176 22.61 -6.79 -11.73
C GLY A 176 23.74 -5.84 -12.15
N SER A 177 24.09 -5.86 -13.44
CA SER A 177 24.93 -4.83 -14.09
C SER A 177 24.38 -3.41 -13.84
N PRO A 178 25.21 -2.36 -13.92
CA PRO A 178 24.76 -0.98 -13.72
C PRO A 178 23.51 -0.66 -14.57
N SER A 179 22.41 -0.33 -13.91
CA SER A 179 21.13 -0.03 -14.52
C SER A 179 20.63 1.34 -14.06
N PRO A 180 19.95 2.13 -14.90
CA PRO A 180 19.28 3.34 -14.46
C PRO A 180 18.05 3.06 -13.58
N TYR A 181 17.53 1.82 -13.63
CA TYR A 181 16.41 1.36 -12.80
C TYR A 181 16.93 0.84 -11.46
N LEU A 182 16.14 1.09 -10.41
CA LEU A 182 16.39 0.52 -9.10
C LEU A 182 16.18 -1.01 -9.08
N PHE A 183 15.09 -1.46 -9.69
CA PHE A 183 14.67 -2.86 -9.70
C PHE A 183 15.05 -3.55 -11.02
N ASN A 184 15.44 -4.82 -10.93
CA ASN A 184 15.81 -5.64 -12.09
C ASN A 184 14.65 -6.58 -12.46
N LEU A 185 13.72 -6.10 -13.27
CA LEU A 185 12.54 -6.85 -13.69
C LEU A 185 12.91 -7.87 -14.78
N ASN A 186 13.12 -9.13 -14.38
CA ASN A 186 13.68 -10.16 -15.26
C ASN A 186 12.78 -11.40 -15.41
N THR A 187 11.81 -11.60 -14.53
CA THR A 187 10.96 -12.79 -14.47
C THR A 187 9.58 -12.49 -15.05
N PRO A 188 9.02 -13.31 -15.97
CA PRO A 188 7.69 -13.05 -16.54
C PRO A 188 6.60 -12.91 -15.47
N THR A 189 5.75 -11.90 -15.62
CA THR A 189 4.57 -11.69 -14.76
C THR A 189 3.39 -12.52 -15.26
N LEU A 190 2.75 -13.25 -14.34
CA LEU A 190 1.50 -13.98 -14.58
C LEU A 190 0.59 -13.82 -13.37
N TRP A 191 -0.54 -13.14 -13.55
CA TRP A 191 -1.59 -13.12 -12.54
C TRP A 191 -2.33 -14.45 -12.54
N LYS A 192 -2.76 -14.91 -11.37
CA LYS A 192 -3.40 -16.22 -11.21
C LYS A 192 -4.72 -16.09 -10.47
N SER A 193 -5.64 -16.99 -10.74
CA SER A 193 -6.87 -17.15 -9.97
C SER A 193 -6.88 -18.52 -9.31
N VAL A 194 -7.45 -18.61 -8.10
CA VAL A 194 -7.65 -19.91 -7.42
C VAL A 194 -8.47 -20.87 -8.27
N SER A 195 -9.43 -20.35 -9.04
CA SER A 195 -10.29 -21.15 -9.93
C SER A 195 -9.58 -21.64 -11.21
N GLY A 196 -8.42 -21.09 -11.55
CA GLY A 196 -7.75 -21.32 -12.83
C GLY A 196 -8.49 -20.76 -14.05
N GLN A 197 -9.53 -19.96 -13.87
CA GLN A 197 -10.31 -19.30 -14.92
C GLN A 197 -10.05 -17.80 -14.97
N ASP A 198 -10.49 -17.17 -16.05
CA ASP A 198 -10.59 -15.71 -16.15
C ASP A 198 -11.58 -15.19 -15.09
N VAL A 199 -11.29 -14.02 -14.52
CA VAL A 199 -12.03 -13.46 -13.38
C VAL A 199 -12.25 -11.96 -13.59
N SER A 200 -13.46 -11.50 -13.26
CA SER A 200 -13.81 -10.08 -13.18
C SER A 200 -14.34 -9.75 -11.78
N LEU A 201 -13.79 -8.73 -11.14
CA LEU A 201 -14.11 -8.29 -9.77
C LEU A 201 -14.41 -6.82 -9.75
N LYS A 202 -15.34 -6.41 -8.88
CA LYS A 202 -15.66 -5.00 -8.67
C LYS A 202 -15.91 -4.71 -7.20
N GLY A 203 -15.45 -3.57 -6.71
CA GLY A 203 -15.70 -3.15 -5.32
C GLY A 203 -14.78 -2.03 -4.87
N ARG A 204 -15.04 -1.53 -3.66
CA ARG A 204 -14.20 -0.53 -2.99
C ARG A 204 -12.90 -1.15 -2.51
N LEU A 205 -11.78 -0.62 -2.98
CA LEU A 205 -10.47 -1.08 -2.54
C LEU A 205 -10.25 -0.72 -1.07
N LEU A 206 -9.90 -1.73 -0.28
CA LEU A 206 -9.31 -1.57 1.05
C LEU A 206 -8.18 -2.58 1.20
N GLY A 207 -7.09 -2.21 1.85
CA GLY A 207 -5.97 -3.13 1.92
C GLY A 207 -4.62 -2.59 2.35
N GLY A 208 -3.61 -3.40 2.06
CA GLY A 208 -2.19 -3.16 2.33
C GLY A 208 -1.47 -4.41 2.82
N CYS A 209 -0.38 -4.20 3.55
CA CYS A 209 0.44 -5.26 4.15
C CYS A 209 -0.30 -6.00 5.27
N VAL A 210 -0.68 -7.27 5.06
CA VAL A 210 -1.46 -8.08 6.02
C VAL A 210 -0.70 -8.31 7.33
N ASP A 211 0.62 -8.37 7.27
CA ASP A 211 1.53 -8.48 8.41
C ASP A 211 1.24 -7.41 9.45
N ILE A 212 0.85 -6.21 9.00
CA ILE A 212 0.70 -5.03 9.83
C ILE A 212 -0.77 -4.64 10.02
N ILE A 213 -1.58 -4.56 8.96
CA ILE A 213 -2.97 -4.09 9.08
C ILE A 213 -3.84 -4.98 9.98
N ARG A 214 -3.47 -6.26 10.15
CA ARG A 214 -4.16 -7.16 11.09
C ARG A 214 -4.11 -6.66 12.54
N HIS A 215 -3.13 -5.84 12.92
CA HIS A 215 -2.94 -5.39 14.29
C HIS A 215 -3.97 -4.33 14.74
N ILE A 216 -4.70 -3.70 13.80
CA ILE A 216 -5.78 -2.78 14.15
C ILE A 216 -7.16 -3.45 14.26
N ILE A 217 -7.26 -4.77 14.03
CA ILE A 217 -8.49 -5.52 14.25
C ILE A 217 -8.89 -5.42 15.73
N GLY A 218 -10.15 -5.07 15.99
CA GLY A 218 -10.69 -4.90 17.34
C GLY A 218 -10.29 -3.59 18.02
N THR A 219 -9.59 -2.68 17.32
CA THR A 219 -9.24 -1.35 17.80
C THR A 219 -10.14 -0.27 17.17
N PRO A 220 -10.19 0.96 17.73
CA PRO A 220 -10.88 2.07 17.10
C PRO A 220 -10.36 2.42 15.69
N TYR A 221 -9.13 2.04 15.34
CA TYR A 221 -8.49 2.36 14.05
C TYR A 221 -8.91 1.40 12.92
N GLY A 222 -9.43 0.22 13.24
CA GLY A 222 -9.78 -0.84 12.28
C GLY A 222 -11.28 -1.11 12.14
N ASN A 223 -12.13 -0.09 12.31
CA ASN A 223 -13.59 -0.25 12.28
C ASN A 223 -14.15 -0.23 10.85
N VAL A 224 -14.03 -1.37 10.15
CA VAL A 224 -14.48 -1.54 8.77
C VAL A 224 -16.00 -1.35 8.62
N GLN A 225 -16.81 -1.81 9.58
CA GLN A 225 -18.27 -1.68 9.51
C GLN A 225 -18.73 -0.23 9.71
N HIS A 226 -18.03 0.56 10.54
CA HIS A 226 -18.25 2.00 10.59
C HIS A 226 -17.94 2.62 9.24
N PHE A 227 -16.79 2.31 8.65
CA PHE A 227 -16.41 2.85 7.35
C PHE A 227 -17.44 2.51 6.25
N SER A 228 -17.81 1.24 6.17
CA SER A 228 -18.79 0.73 5.20
C SER A 228 -20.11 1.50 5.25
N ARG A 229 -20.65 1.73 6.45
CA ARG A 229 -21.93 2.43 6.63
C ARG A 229 -21.86 3.92 6.36
N HIS A 230 -20.78 4.59 6.75
CA HIS A 230 -20.72 6.06 6.76
C HIS A 230 -20.05 6.65 5.52
N PHE A 231 -19.10 5.94 4.91
CA PHE A 231 -18.33 6.48 3.79
C PHE A 231 -18.73 5.91 2.44
N ILE A 232 -19.04 4.61 2.36
CA ILE A 232 -19.32 3.91 1.09
C ILE A 232 -20.73 3.31 1.01
N GLN A 233 -21.62 3.62 1.96
CA GLN A 233 -23.04 3.22 1.96
C GLN A 233 -23.31 1.72 1.70
N GLY A 234 -22.42 0.85 2.19
CA GLY A 234 -22.56 -0.60 2.00
C GLY A 234 -22.18 -1.11 0.61
N GLU A 235 -21.44 -0.34 -0.20
CA GLU A 235 -20.77 -0.89 -1.38
C GLU A 235 -19.84 -2.07 -0.99
N PRO A 236 -19.71 -3.08 -1.86
CA PRO A 236 -18.89 -4.24 -1.57
C PRO A 236 -17.41 -3.87 -1.52
N ILE A 237 -16.67 -4.49 -0.60
CA ILE A 237 -15.22 -4.27 -0.45
C ILE A 237 -14.47 -5.28 -1.32
N LEU A 238 -13.51 -4.79 -2.08
CA LEU A 238 -12.51 -5.59 -2.79
C LEU A 238 -11.19 -5.48 -2.02
N TRP A 239 -10.83 -6.54 -1.31
CA TRP A 239 -9.61 -6.53 -0.49
C TRP A 239 -8.36 -6.69 -1.36
N TYR A 240 -7.36 -5.86 -1.15
CA TYR A 240 -6.01 -6.08 -1.68
C TYR A 240 -5.04 -6.31 -0.53
N LEU A 241 -4.39 -7.47 -0.49
CA LEU A 241 -3.57 -7.90 0.62
C LEU A 241 -2.21 -8.34 0.09
N GLU A 242 -1.15 -7.94 0.74
CA GLU A 242 0.19 -8.43 0.42
C GLU A 242 0.87 -8.90 1.71
N ASN A 243 1.67 -9.97 1.59
CA ASN A 243 2.35 -10.62 2.70
C ASN A 243 3.84 -10.38 2.55
N CYS A 244 4.53 -9.86 3.56
CA CYS A 244 5.97 -9.67 3.47
C CYS A 244 6.73 -10.85 4.07
N GLU A 245 6.40 -11.22 5.31
CA GLU A 245 7.25 -12.10 6.12
C GLU A 245 6.49 -13.25 6.78
N LEU A 246 5.15 -13.25 6.76
CA LEU A 246 4.39 -14.31 7.40
C LEU A 246 4.59 -15.63 6.65
N ASN A 247 5.03 -16.65 7.38
CA ASN A 247 4.91 -18.02 6.90
C ASN A 247 3.43 -18.37 6.65
N THR A 248 3.20 -19.46 5.92
CA THR A 248 1.84 -19.88 5.52
C THR A 248 0.86 -20.02 6.70
N ALA A 249 1.29 -20.53 7.86
CA ALA A 249 0.40 -20.69 9.01
C ALA A 249 0.01 -19.35 9.64
N ASP A 250 0.94 -18.40 9.75
CA ASP A 250 0.66 -17.08 10.30
C ASP A 250 -0.17 -16.22 9.35
N LEU A 251 0.04 -16.35 8.04
CA LEU A 251 -0.86 -15.77 7.04
C LEU A 251 -2.28 -16.33 7.20
N ARG A 252 -2.42 -17.65 7.27
CA ARG A 252 -3.73 -18.31 7.45
C ARG A 252 -4.43 -17.86 8.73
N ARG A 253 -3.72 -17.83 9.87
CA ARG A 253 -4.25 -17.33 11.14
C ARG A 253 -4.73 -15.89 11.03
N SER A 254 -3.98 -15.04 10.34
CA SER A 254 -4.32 -13.63 10.14
C SER A 254 -5.61 -13.49 9.32
N LEU A 255 -5.74 -14.25 8.23
CA LEU A 255 -6.94 -14.24 7.38
C LEU A 255 -8.17 -14.80 8.12
N VAL A 256 -8.01 -15.87 8.92
CA VAL A 256 -9.09 -16.39 9.76
C VAL A 256 -9.50 -15.37 10.84
N HIS A 257 -8.53 -14.66 11.43
CA HIS A 257 -8.83 -13.58 12.38
C HIS A 257 -9.61 -12.43 11.73
N MET A 258 -9.19 -11.98 10.55
CA MET A 258 -9.93 -10.98 9.76
C MET A 258 -11.37 -11.44 9.47
N LYS A 259 -11.56 -12.71 9.09
CA LYS A 259 -12.89 -13.31 8.89
C LYS A 259 -13.73 -13.26 10.16
N TYR A 260 -13.20 -13.70 11.31
CA TYR A 260 -13.93 -13.67 12.58
C TYR A 260 -14.26 -12.27 13.07
N ALA A 261 -13.46 -11.27 12.70
CA ALA A 261 -13.72 -9.87 12.97
C ALA A 261 -14.71 -9.21 11.99
N GLY A 262 -15.24 -9.97 11.02
CA GLY A 262 -16.19 -9.46 10.03
C GLY A 262 -15.57 -8.55 8.98
N TRP A 263 -14.24 -8.57 8.79
CA TRP A 263 -13.59 -7.73 7.76
C TRP A 263 -13.95 -8.15 6.34
N PHE A 264 -14.37 -9.41 6.14
CA PHE A 264 -14.84 -9.91 4.85
C PHE A 264 -16.37 -9.86 4.69
N ASP A 265 -17.08 -9.20 5.61
CA ASP A 265 -18.51 -8.97 5.46
C ASP A 265 -18.74 -8.06 4.23
N ASN A 266 -19.66 -8.44 3.35
CA ASN A 266 -19.91 -7.74 2.08
C ASN A 266 -18.65 -7.57 1.20
N CYS A 267 -17.77 -8.57 1.22
CA CYS A 267 -16.61 -8.63 0.32
C CYS A 267 -17.01 -9.18 -1.05
N SER A 268 -16.50 -8.61 -2.14
CA SER A 268 -16.72 -9.10 -3.51
C SER A 268 -15.57 -9.94 -4.06
N GLY A 269 -14.40 -9.91 -3.43
CA GLY A 269 -13.23 -10.66 -3.84
C GLY A 269 -11.97 -10.25 -3.09
N ILE A 270 -10.91 -11.03 -3.26
CA ILE A 270 -9.62 -10.77 -2.61
C ILE A 270 -8.49 -10.85 -3.65
N LEU A 271 -7.61 -9.87 -3.63
CA LEU A 271 -6.42 -9.75 -4.46
C LEU A 271 -5.19 -9.95 -3.57
N PHE A 272 -4.32 -10.89 -3.91
CA PHE A 272 -3.06 -11.10 -3.21
C PHE A 272 -1.87 -10.62 -4.04
N GLY A 273 -1.09 -9.71 -3.47
CA GLY A 273 0.18 -9.25 -4.02
C GLY A 273 1.21 -10.37 -4.03
N ARG A 274 2.18 -10.26 -4.94
CA ARG A 274 3.33 -11.17 -5.00
C ARG A 274 4.19 -11.02 -3.74
N SER A 275 4.70 -12.14 -3.24
CA SER A 275 5.35 -12.21 -1.93
C SER A 275 6.43 -13.29 -1.87
N GLU A 276 7.58 -12.95 -1.27
CA GLU A 276 8.66 -13.88 -0.92
C GLU A 276 8.45 -14.55 0.45
N GLY A 277 7.59 -13.99 1.31
CA GLY A 277 7.25 -14.50 2.64
C GLY A 277 6.44 -15.79 2.63
N ASN A 278 5.94 -16.23 1.47
CA ASN A 278 5.09 -17.39 1.27
C ASN A 278 5.80 -18.75 1.45
N GLN A 279 6.54 -18.90 2.54
CA GLN A 279 7.28 -20.11 2.91
C GLN A 279 6.31 -21.19 3.41
N PRO A 280 6.21 -22.34 2.72
CA PRO A 280 5.34 -23.43 3.13
C PRO A 280 5.67 -23.97 4.52
N LEU A 281 4.67 -24.42 5.25
CA LEU A 281 4.84 -25.02 6.58
C LEU A 281 4.18 -26.39 6.63
N TYR A 282 4.95 -27.44 6.95
CA TYR A 282 4.48 -28.83 6.99
C TYR A 282 3.76 -29.29 5.71
N GLY A 283 4.17 -28.79 4.55
CA GLY A 283 3.56 -29.08 3.26
C GLY A 283 2.32 -28.24 2.94
N TYR A 284 1.81 -27.43 3.88
CA TYR A 284 0.77 -26.46 3.62
C TYR A 284 1.35 -25.23 2.93
N THR A 285 0.82 -24.92 1.76
CA THR A 285 1.30 -23.86 0.86
C THR A 285 0.39 -22.64 0.91
N THR A 286 0.92 -21.48 0.53
CA THR A 286 0.08 -20.26 0.43
C THR A 286 -1.02 -20.39 -0.63
N GLU A 287 -0.81 -21.15 -1.71
CA GLU A 287 -1.88 -21.40 -2.69
C GLU A 287 -3.04 -22.20 -2.08
N GLU A 288 -2.77 -23.13 -1.17
CA GLU A 288 -3.80 -23.82 -0.40
C GLU A 288 -4.51 -22.87 0.59
N VAL A 289 -3.79 -21.93 1.22
CA VAL A 289 -4.43 -20.87 2.04
C VAL A 289 -5.43 -20.05 1.22
N TYR A 290 -5.06 -19.66 0.01
CA TYR A 290 -5.95 -18.92 -0.89
C TYR A 290 -7.16 -19.75 -1.30
N ARG A 291 -6.96 -21.05 -1.57
CA ARG A 291 -8.03 -21.99 -1.91
C ARG A 291 -9.01 -22.16 -0.75
N ASP A 292 -8.50 -22.44 0.45
CA ASP A 292 -9.31 -22.60 1.66
C ASP A 292 -10.13 -21.33 1.93
N LEU A 293 -9.52 -20.15 1.79
CA LEU A 293 -10.22 -18.88 1.98
C LEU A 293 -11.31 -18.64 0.93
N ALA A 294 -11.01 -18.92 -0.35
CA ALA A 294 -11.97 -18.79 -1.45
C ALA A 294 -13.18 -19.71 -1.24
N GLU A 295 -12.95 -20.98 -0.87
CA GLU A 295 -14.00 -21.96 -0.56
C GLU A 295 -14.81 -21.55 0.67
N GLU A 296 -14.16 -21.07 1.72
CA GLU A 296 -14.85 -20.68 2.94
C GLU A 296 -15.71 -19.43 2.81
N LEU A 297 -15.27 -18.47 2.01
CA LEU A 297 -15.98 -17.22 1.77
C LEU A 297 -16.93 -17.32 0.56
N GLN A 298 -16.77 -18.34 -0.28
CA GLN A 298 -17.42 -18.46 -1.58
C GLN A 298 -17.16 -17.22 -2.45
N LEU A 299 -15.91 -16.74 -2.44
CA LEU A 299 -15.47 -15.55 -3.15
C LEU A 299 -14.33 -15.85 -4.12
N PRO A 300 -14.27 -15.14 -5.25
CA PRO A 300 -13.12 -15.21 -6.15
C PRO A 300 -11.87 -14.61 -5.50
N VAL A 301 -10.74 -15.29 -5.71
CA VAL A 301 -9.42 -14.88 -5.22
C VAL A 301 -8.43 -14.86 -6.37
N LEU A 302 -7.78 -13.71 -6.55
CA LEU A 302 -6.64 -13.53 -7.44
C LEU A 302 -5.35 -13.43 -6.61
N TYR A 303 -4.24 -13.91 -7.17
CA TYR A 303 -2.94 -13.84 -6.51
C TYR A 303 -1.79 -13.69 -7.52
N ASP A 304 -0.61 -13.38 -7.00
CA ASP A 304 0.61 -13.11 -7.79
C ASP A 304 0.51 -11.78 -8.58
N LEU A 305 -0.14 -10.77 -7.99
CA LEU A 305 -0.36 -9.44 -8.57
C LEU A 305 0.82 -8.50 -8.32
N ASP A 306 0.93 -7.45 -9.12
CA ASP A 306 2.09 -6.54 -9.17
C ASP A 306 2.02 -5.43 -8.12
N PHE A 307 1.79 -5.80 -6.85
CA PHE A 307 1.87 -4.88 -5.71
C PHE A 307 2.41 -5.59 -4.48
N GLY A 308 2.94 -4.81 -3.53
CA GLY A 308 3.56 -5.31 -2.30
C GLY A 308 5.09 -5.25 -2.36
N HIS A 309 5.75 -6.22 -1.71
CA HIS A 309 7.20 -6.23 -1.52
C HIS A 309 8.02 -6.79 -2.68
N VAL A 310 7.38 -7.41 -3.69
CA VAL A 310 8.07 -7.88 -4.88
C VAL A 310 7.81 -6.94 -6.06
N PRO A 311 8.83 -6.18 -6.53
CA PRO A 311 8.67 -5.22 -7.61
C PRO A 311 8.19 -5.83 -8.94
N PRO A 312 7.46 -5.07 -9.77
CA PRO A 312 7.13 -3.65 -9.58
C PRO A 312 5.89 -3.43 -8.72
N GLN A 313 5.53 -2.15 -8.48
CA GLN A 313 4.48 -1.77 -7.53
C GLN A 313 3.37 -0.93 -8.19
N MET A 314 2.22 -1.54 -8.46
CA MET A 314 0.98 -0.85 -8.80
C MET A 314 0.53 0.05 -7.64
N THR A 315 -0.05 1.20 -7.97
CA THR A 315 -0.60 2.10 -6.95
C THR A 315 -2.08 1.82 -6.73
N LEU A 316 -2.46 1.48 -5.50
CA LEU A 316 -3.83 1.10 -5.11
C LEU A 316 -4.38 2.13 -4.11
N VAL A 317 -5.59 2.63 -4.34
CA VAL A 317 -6.19 3.70 -3.53
C VAL A 317 -7.25 3.13 -2.60
N ASN A 318 -6.97 3.16 -1.30
CA ASN A 318 -7.98 2.87 -0.28
C ASN A 318 -9.18 3.82 -0.43
N GLY A 319 -10.37 3.27 -0.59
CA GLY A 319 -11.61 4.01 -0.82
C GLY A 319 -12.02 4.19 -2.30
N ALA A 320 -11.11 3.99 -3.25
CA ALA A 320 -11.49 4.02 -4.67
C ALA A 320 -12.36 2.81 -5.03
N TYR A 321 -13.36 3.02 -5.89
CA TYR A 321 -14.07 1.90 -6.51
C TYR A 321 -13.19 1.34 -7.63
N ALA A 322 -13.08 0.02 -7.72
CA ALA A 322 -12.24 -0.62 -8.71
C ALA A 322 -12.98 -1.68 -9.51
N GLU A 323 -12.55 -1.84 -10.76
CA GLU A 323 -12.86 -2.98 -11.60
C GLU A 323 -11.54 -3.68 -11.95
N VAL A 324 -11.47 -4.99 -11.70
CA VAL A 324 -10.31 -5.83 -11.98
C VAL A 324 -10.72 -6.92 -12.95
N GLU A 325 -10.00 -7.05 -14.05
CA GLU A 325 -10.16 -8.13 -15.01
C GLU A 325 -8.84 -8.87 -15.16
N MET A 326 -8.90 -10.20 -15.08
CA MET A 326 -7.76 -11.08 -15.35
C MET A 326 -8.17 -12.08 -16.42
N ALA A 327 -7.42 -12.08 -17.52
CA ALA A 327 -7.60 -13.03 -18.61
C ALA A 327 -6.25 -13.53 -19.12
N GLY A 328 -6.10 -14.85 -19.27
CA GLY A 328 -4.87 -15.45 -19.80
C GLY A 328 -3.59 -15.06 -19.04
N GLY A 329 -3.69 -14.83 -17.73
CA GLY A 329 -2.57 -14.42 -16.86
C GLY A 329 -2.20 -12.94 -16.93
N ARG A 330 -2.99 -12.11 -17.63
CA ARG A 330 -2.80 -10.66 -17.76
C ARG A 330 -3.92 -9.92 -17.04
N GLY A 331 -3.55 -8.83 -16.37
CA GLY A 331 -4.45 -8.06 -15.52
C GLY A 331 -4.72 -6.65 -16.04
N THR A 332 -5.95 -6.18 -15.87
CA THR A 332 -6.32 -4.76 -15.97
C THR A 332 -7.02 -4.34 -14.67
N LEU A 333 -6.60 -3.21 -14.11
CA LEU A 333 -7.22 -2.56 -12.96
C LEU A 333 -7.66 -1.16 -13.36
N ILE A 334 -8.94 -0.86 -13.20
CA ILE A 334 -9.49 0.49 -13.37
C ILE A 334 -9.91 1.00 -11.99
N GLN A 335 -9.41 2.15 -11.58
CA GLN A 335 -9.82 2.83 -10.34
C GLN A 335 -10.63 4.07 -10.66
N TYR A 336 -11.77 4.23 -10.00
CA TYR A 336 -12.71 5.34 -10.15
C TYR A 336 -12.72 6.18 -8.87
N PHE A 337 -12.64 7.50 -9.05
CA PHE A 337 -12.47 8.47 -7.99
C PHE A 337 -13.77 9.24 -7.76
N HIS A 338 -14.92 8.55 -7.77
CA HIS A 338 -16.22 9.16 -7.52
C HIS A 338 -16.56 9.12 -6.02
N GLU A 339 -17.25 10.17 -5.57
CA GLU A 339 -17.64 10.45 -4.17
C GLU A 339 -18.67 9.46 -3.61
#